data_AF-A0A349LNU3-F1
#
_entry.id   AF-A0A349LNU3-F1
#
_cell.length_a   1.000
_cell.length_b   1.000
_cell.length_c   1.000
_cell.angle_alpha   90.00
_cell.angle_beta   90.00
_cell.angle_gamma   90.00
#
_symmetry.space_group_name_H-M   'P 1'
#
loop_
_entity.id
_entity.type
_entity.pdbx_description
1 polymer ?
#
loop_
_entity_poly.entity_id
_entity_poly.type
_entity_poly.pdbx_seq_one_letter_code
_entity_poly.pdbx_strand_id
1 'polypeptide(L)'
;MAVQIENLGSLDRKMTLEFARADLAKAHETRLAKVGKTMKMAGFRPGKAPKSLVEKQHGMQIDFELQYDKAAELFYEQAQKEGLALAGQPRFEPKSQLKADTVLFDVW
;
A
#
# COMPACT_ATOMS: atom_id res chain seq x y z
N MET A 1 0.28 14.63 1.33
CA MET A 1 0.89 13.86 0.22
C MET A 1 2.01 14.70 -0.34
N ALA A 2 3.22 14.14 -0.44
CA ALA A 2 4.38 14.80 -1.04
C ALA A 2 5.05 13.85 -2.03
N VAL A 3 5.52 14.38 -3.15
CA VAL A 3 6.20 13.62 -4.20
C VAL A 3 7.47 14.35 -4.59
N GLN A 4 8.60 13.64 -4.60
CA GLN A 4 9.89 14.16 -5.03
C GLN A 4 10.41 13.31 -6.18
N ILE A 5 10.82 13.95 -7.28
CA ILE A 5 11.37 13.26 -8.45
C ILE A 5 12.84 13.67 -8.59
N GLU A 6 13.72 12.69 -8.49
CA GLU A 6 15.16 12.84 -8.68
C GLU A 6 15.58 12.22 -10.01
N ASN A 7 16.34 12.95 -10.81
CA ASN A 7 16.91 12.44 -12.05
C ASN A 7 18.32 11.91 -11.78
N LEU A 8 18.53 10.59 -11.94
CA LEU A 8 19.78 9.92 -11.59
C LEU A 8 20.65 9.60 -12.81
N GLY A 9 20.13 9.80 -14.03
CA GLY A 9 20.87 9.54 -15.25
C GLY A 9 20.14 9.99 -16.51
N SER A 10 20.43 9.32 -17.63
CA SER A 10 19.78 9.57 -18.92
C SER A 10 18.36 8.98 -19.00
N LEU A 11 18.12 7.88 -18.29
CA LEU A 11 16.84 7.15 -18.27
C LEU A 11 16.34 6.89 -16.85
N ASP A 12 17.25 6.74 -15.88
CA ASP A 12 16.90 6.39 -14.51
C ASP A 12 16.36 7.60 -13.75
N ARG A 13 15.15 7.46 -13.23
CA ARG A 13 14.51 8.43 -12.36
C ARG A 13 14.06 7.73 -11.10
N LYS A 14 14.20 8.43 -9.98
CA LYS A 14 13.73 7.96 -8.69
C LYS A 14 12.63 8.87 -8.22
N MET A 15 11.49 8.29 -7.86
CA MET A 15 10.37 9.01 -7.28
C MET A 15 10.17 8.61 -5.82
N THR A 16 10.32 9.56 -4.92
CA THR A 16 10.01 9.39 -3.49
C THR A 16 8.56 9.80 -3.26
N LEU A 17 7.74 8.85 -2.84
CA LEU A 17 6.31 9.02 -2.55
C LEU A 17 6.07 9.05 -1.04
N GLU A 18 5.33 10.05 -0.58
CA GLU A 18 4.93 10.21 0.80
C GLU A 18 3.41 10.36 0.93
N PHE A 19 2.79 9.50 1.74
CA PHE A 19 1.37 9.56 2.05
C PHE A 19 1.06 9.16 3.49
N ALA A 20 -0.09 9.60 4.00
CA ALA A 20 -0.48 9.34 5.38
C ALA A 20 -1.14 7.95 5.47
N ARG A 21 -0.80 7.18 6.50
CA ARG A 21 -1.45 5.90 6.77
C ARG A 21 -2.95 6.06 7.04
N ALA A 22 -3.37 7.20 7.58
CA ALA A 22 -4.78 7.52 7.81
C ALA A 22 -5.63 7.45 6.53
N ASP A 23 -5.04 7.73 5.36
CA ASP A 23 -5.73 7.66 4.07
C ASP A 23 -6.17 6.21 3.73
N LEU A 24 -5.50 5.22 4.31
CA LEU A 24 -5.78 3.79 4.10
C LEU A 24 -6.82 3.22 5.07
N ALA A 25 -7.19 3.93 6.14
CA ALA A 25 -8.03 3.38 7.21
C ALA A 25 -9.36 2.81 6.69
N LYS A 26 -10.03 3.53 5.77
CA LYS A 26 -11.29 3.08 5.15
C LYS A 26 -11.11 1.83 4.29
N ALA A 27 -10.01 1.78 3.53
CA ALA A 27 -9.68 0.63 2.68
C ALA A 27 -9.33 -0.59 3.55
N HIS A 28 -8.62 -0.38 4.65
CA HIS A 28 -8.28 -1.41 5.64
C HIS A 28 -9.53 -2.04 6.25
N GLU A 29 -10.47 -1.24 6.76
CA GLU A 29 -11.74 -1.76 7.30
C GLU A 29 -12.54 -2.56 6.27
N THR A 30 -12.58 -2.05 5.03
CA THR A 30 -13.29 -2.70 3.92
C THR A 30 -12.66 -4.05 3.58
N ARG A 31 -11.32 -4.12 3.49
CA ARG A 31 -10.59 -5.35 3.19
C ARG A 31 -10.74 -6.35 4.34
N LEU A 32 -10.61 -5.90 5.58
CA LEU A 32 -10.77 -6.74 6.77
C LEU A 32 -12.19 -7.34 6.86
N ALA A 33 -13.22 -6.57 6.52
CA ALA A 33 -14.59 -7.07 6.44
C ALA A 33 -14.77 -8.12 5.33
N LYS A 34 -14.09 -7.97 4.19
CA LYS A 34 -14.12 -8.97 3.10
C LYS A 34 -13.44 -10.27 3.53
N VAL A 35 -12.24 -10.18 4.12
CA VAL A 35 -11.49 -11.34 4.61
C VAL A 35 -12.28 -12.07 5.71
N GLY A 36 -12.86 -11.32 6.64
CA GLY A 36 -13.66 -11.90 7.73
C GLY A 36 -14.87 -12.71 7.26
N LYS A 37 -15.44 -12.44 6.08
CA LYS A 37 -16.56 -13.19 5.51
C LYS A 37 -16.17 -14.55 4.92
N THR A 38 -14.94 -14.68 4.41
CA THR A 38 -14.46 -15.90 3.74
C THR A 38 -13.58 -16.76 4.63
N MET A 39 -13.04 -16.17 5.70
CA MET A 39 -12.10 -16.81 6.60
C MET A 39 -12.72 -18.03 7.31
N LYS A 40 -11.97 -19.12 7.27
CA LYS A 40 -12.20 -20.32 8.07
C LYS A 40 -11.24 -20.28 9.25
N MET A 41 -11.77 -20.33 10.46
CA MET A 41 -11.00 -20.32 11.69
C MET A 41 -11.49 -21.43 12.61
N ALA A 42 -10.58 -22.15 13.24
CA ALA A 42 -10.93 -23.24 14.16
C ALA A 42 -11.83 -22.71 15.29
N GLY A 43 -12.94 -23.40 15.56
CA GLY A 43 -13.93 -23.00 16.57
C GLY A 43 -14.99 -22.00 16.11
N PHE A 44 -14.88 -21.44 14.90
CA PHE A 44 -15.87 -20.50 14.36
C PHE A 44 -16.47 -21.00 13.04
N ARG A 45 -17.78 -20.81 12.87
CA ARG A 45 -18.43 -21.03 11.58
C ARG A 45 -17.82 -20.06 10.55
N PRO A 46 -17.48 -20.52 9.32
CA PRO A 46 -16.91 -19.65 8.29
C PRO A 46 -17.70 -18.34 8.15
N GLY A 47 -17.00 -17.20 8.14
CA GLY A 47 -17.63 -15.88 8.06
C GLY A 47 -18.12 -15.27 9.38
N LYS A 48 -18.03 -16.00 10.51
CA LYS A 48 -18.48 -15.55 11.84
C LYS A 48 -17.33 -15.42 12.85
N ALA A 49 -16.10 -15.24 12.38
CA ALA A 49 -14.96 -14.97 13.23
C ALA A 49 -15.01 -13.53 13.80
N PRO A 50 -14.61 -13.29 15.06
CA PRO A 50 -14.53 -11.94 15.63
C PRO A 50 -13.50 -11.07 14.91
N LYS A 51 -13.82 -9.80 14.69
CA LYS A 51 -12.94 -8.84 13.99
C LYS A 51 -11.54 -8.78 14.59
N SER A 52 -11.42 -8.76 15.91
CA SER A 52 -10.14 -8.67 16.61
C SER A 52 -9.21 -9.85 16.32
N LEU A 53 -9.75 -11.02 15.99
CA LEU A 53 -8.96 -12.21 15.70
C LEU A 53 -8.54 -12.25 14.22
N VAL A 54 -9.42 -11.79 13.33
CA VAL A 54 -9.10 -11.56 11.90
C VAL A 54 -7.99 -10.52 11.76
N GLU A 55 -8.06 -9.43 12.53
CA GLU A 55 -7.06 -8.37 12.55
C GLU A 55 -5.69 -8.86 13.03
N LYS A 56 -5.65 -9.69 14.08
CA LYS A 56 -4.40 -10.28 14.57
C LYS A 56 -3.72 -11.17 13.52
N GLN A 57 -4.50 -11.89 12.72
CA GLN A 57 -3.95 -12.86 11.76
C GLN A 57 -3.63 -12.22 10.40
N HIS A 58 -4.48 -11.31 9.91
CA HIS A 58 -4.38 -10.75 8.56
C HIS A 58 -4.14 -9.24 8.52
N GLY A 59 -4.19 -8.52 9.64
CA GLY A 59 -4.05 -7.06 9.67
C GLY A 59 -2.75 -6.58 9.04
N MET A 60 -1.61 -7.20 9.41
CA MET A 60 -0.30 -6.84 8.85
C MET A 60 -0.19 -7.11 7.34
N GLN A 61 -0.78 -8.20 6.87
CA GLN A 61 -0.80 -8.53 5.45
C GLN A 61 -1.64 -7.52 4.66
N ILE A 62 -2.83 -7.19 5.18
CA ILE A 62 -3.73 -6.21 4.57
C ILE A 62 -3.09 -4.82 4.54
N ASP A 63 -2.45 -4.40 5.64
CA ASP A 63 -1.72 -3.14 5.73
C ASP A 63 -0.64 -3.05 4.64
N PHE A 64 0.16 -4.12 4.47
CA PHE A 64 1.20 -4.17 3.44
C PHE A 64 0.61 -4.07 2.03
N GLU A 65 -0.41 -4.86 1.72
CA GLU A 65 -1.09 -4.83 0.42
C GLU A 65 -1.63 -3.43 0.11
N LEU A 66 -2.30 -2.79 1.08
CA LEU A 66 -2.89 -1.47 0.87
C LEU A 66 -1.84 -0.35 0.71
N GLN A 67 -0.72 -0.44 1.42
CA GLN A 67 0.39 0.49 1.25
C GLN A 67 0.99 0.39 -0.16
N TYR A 68 1.19 -0.83 -0.67
CA TYR A 68 1.68 -1.05 -2.02
C TYR A 68 0.68 -0.61 -3.08
N ASP A 69 -0.60 -0.98 -2.93
CA ASP A 69 -1.67 -0.58 -3.86
C ASP A 69 -1.75 0.95 -3.96
N LYS A 70 -1.63 1.65 -2.83
CA LYS A 70 -1.67 3.12 -2.79
C LYS A 70 -0.42 3.76 -3.38
N ALA A 71 0.76 3.21 -3.08
CA ALA A 71 2.01 3.68 -3.69
C ALA A 71 1.97 3.53 -5.21
N ALA A 72 1.45 2.41 -5.72
CA ALA A 72 1.29 2.18 -7.15
C ALA A 72 0.31 3.17 -7.79
N GLU A 73 -0.86 3.38 -7.18
CA GLU A 73 -1.84 4.37 -7.64
C GLU A 73 -1.22 5.78 -7.76
N LEU A 74 -0.55 6.23 -6.70
CA LEU A 74 0.11 7.54 -6.65
C LEU A 74 1.23 7.66 -7.68
N PHE A 75 2.00 6.59 -7.87
CA PHE A 75 3.06 6.55 -8.87
C PHE A 75 2.50 6.78 -10.28
N TYR A 76 1.48 6.01 -10.67
CA TYR A 76 0.91 6.12 -12.02
C TYR A 76 0.21 7.45 -12.23
N GLU A 77 -0.47 7.98 -11.22
CA GLU A 77 -1.10 9.29 -11.27
C GLU A 77 -0.04 10.40 -11.49
N GLN A 78 1.06 10.37 -10.74
CA GLN A 78 2.12 11.37 -10.90
C GLN A 78 2.88 11.19 -12.21
N ALA A 79 3.18 9.96 -12.61
CA ALA A 79 3.85 9.68 -13.89
C ALA A 79 3.04 10.21 -15.07
N GLN A 80 1.70 10.07 -15.04
CA GLN A 80 0.82 10.63 -16.07
C GLN A 80 0.81 12.17 -16.04
N LYS A 81 0.73 12.79 -14.86
CA LYS A 81 0.75 14.26 -14.71
C LYS A 81 2.04 14.89 -15.23
N GLU A 82 3.17 14.25 -14.96
CA GLU A 82 4.52 14.67 -15.37
C GLU A 82 4.85 14.26 -16.81
N GLY A 83 3.99 13.49 -17.48
CA GLY A 83 4.23 12.99 -18.83
C GLY A 83 5.40 12.02 -18.94
N LEU A 84 5.68 11.24 -17.89
CA LEU A 84 6.78 10.28 -17.84
C LEU A 84 6.45 9.03 -18.66
N ALA A 85 7.31 8.72 -19.63
CA ALA A 85 7.26 7.46 -20.35
C ALA A 85 7.94 6.35 -19.54
N LEU A 86 7.17 5.30 -19.22
CA LEU A 86 7.64 4.14 -18.48
C LEU A 86 8.38 3.18 -19.42
N ALA A 87 9.67 2.95 -19.17
CA ALA A 87 10.47 1.99 -19.93
C ALA A 87 10.28 0.53 -19.47
N GLY A 88 9.58 0.31 -18.35
CA GLY A 88 9.37 -1.02 -17.77
C GLY A 88 8.44 -1.00 -16.55
N GLN A 89 8.41 -2.13 -15.83
CA GLN A 89 7.70 -2.20 -14.55
C GLN A 89 8.51 -1.46 -13.47
N PRO A 90 7.90 -0.47 -12.80
CA PRO A 90 8.58 0.26 -11.74
C PRO A 90 8.81 -0.63 -10.52
N ARG A 91 9.92 -0.40 -9.81
CA ARG A 91 10.28 -1.13 -8.60
C ARG A 91 9.96 -0.30 -7.37
N PHE A 92 9.06 -0.82 -6.53
CA PHE A 92 8.63 -0.17 -5.29
C PHE A 92 9.43 -0.67 -4.09
N GLU A 93 10.16 0.24 -3.43
CA GLU A 93 10.94 -0.02 -2.23
C GLU A 93 10.36 0.75 -1.03
N PRO A 94 9.80 0.07 -0.02
CA PRO A 94 9.30 0.73 1.19
C PRO A 94 10.49 1.22 2.03
N LYS A 95 10.45 2.50 2.43
CA LYS A 95 11.45 3.12 3.31
C LYS A 95 10.96 3.36 4.73
N SER A 96 9.64 3.48 4.92
CA SER A 96 9.05 3.59 6.25
C SER A 96 8.82 2.22 6.88
N GLN A 97 8.78 2.19 8.21
CA GLN A 97 8.27 1.03 8.93
C GLN A 97 6.78 0.82 8.63
N LEU A 98 6.34 -0.44 8.63
CA LEU A 98 4.96 -0.81 8.29
C LEU A 98 3.88 -0.12 9.15
N LYS A 99 4.24 0.25 10.38
CA LYS A 99 3.33 0.90 11.34
C LYS A 99 3.52 2.41 11.45
N ALA A 100 4.40 3.01 10.65
CA ALA A 100 4.60 4.45 10.69
C ALA A 100 3.33 5.20 10.28
N ASP A 101 3.11 6.37 10.88
CA ASP A 101 2.00 7.25 10.52
C ASP A 101 2.16 7.84 9.12
N THR A 102 3.41 8.12 8.74
CA THR A 102 3.81 8.52 7.40
C THR A 102 4.45 7.34 6.68
N VAL A 103 3.92 7.01 5.52
CA VAL A 103 4.40 5.92 4.67
C VAL A 103 5.26 6.52 3.55
N LEU A 104 6.47 5.98 3.40
CA LEU A 104 7.48 6.42 2.45
C LEU A 104 7.84 5.26 1.52
N PHE A 105 7.78 5.52 0.22
CA PHE A 105 8.21 4.61 -0.83
C PHE A 105 9.18 5.29 -1.77
N ASP A 106 10.28 4.61 -2.08
CA ASP A 106 11.15 4.95 -3.20
C ASP A 106 10.71 4.09 -4.39
N VAL A 107 10.46 4.74 -5.53
CA VAL A 107 10.10 4.06 -6.77
C VAL A 107 11.16 4.34 -7.83
N TRP A 108 11.59 3.27 -8.50
CA TRP A 108 12.62 3.27 -9.55
C TRP A 108 12.04 2.81 -10.88
#